data_AF-A0A4Q2WZD7-F1
#
_entry.id   AF-A0A4Q2WZD7-F1
#
_cell.length_a   1.000
_cell.length_b   1.000
_cell.length_c   1.000
_cell.angle_alpha   90.00
_cell.angle_beta   90.00
_cell.angle_gamma   90.00
#
_symmetry.space_group_name_H-M   'P 1'
#
loop_
_entity.id
_entity.type
_entity.pdbx_description
1 polymer ?
#
loop_
_entity_poly.entity_id
_entity_poly.type
_entity_poly.pdbx_seq_one_letter_code
_entity_poly.pdbx_strand_id
1 'polypeptide(L)' 'MTIILVLIPLSIVLLTLAGAAFFWAVDNDQYDDMDTPALMPLAADAEDAPAPAPRRRAGS' A
#
# COMPACT_ATOMS: atom_id res chain seq x y z
N MET A 1 -38.79 16.76 8.25
CA MET A 1 -38.58 16.36 6.83
C MET A 1 -37.70 17.34 6.04
N THR A 2 -37.18 18.40 6.67
CA THR A 2 -36.28 19.40 6.04
C THR A 2 -34.86 18.89 5.80
N ILE A 3 -34.41 17.88 6.56
CA ILE A 3 -33.03 17.37 6.49
C ILE A 3 -32.64 16.84 5.10
N ILE A 4 -33.61 16.33 4.33
CA ILE A 4 -33.39 15.85 2.96
C ILE A 4 -32.87 16.98 2.06
N LEU A 5 -33.29 18.23 2.30
CA LEU A 5 -32.81 19.40 1.54
C LEU A 5 -31.33 19.69 1.78
N VAL A 6 -30.76 19.20 2.89
CA VAL A 6 -29.32 19.30 3.20
C VAL A 6 -28.58 18.05 2.73
N LEU A 7 -29.17 16.87 2.90
CA LEU A 7 -28.52 15.60 2.57
C LEU A 7 -28.31 15.40 1.07
N ILE A 8 -29.26 15.81 0.22
CA ILE A 8 -29.12 15.70 -1.25
C ILE A 8 -27.95 16.53 -1.78
N PRO A 9 -27.82 17.85 -1.50
CA PRO A 9 -26.68 18.61 -2.00
C PRO A 9 -25.37 18.14 -1.37
N LEU A 10 -25.37 17.78 -0.08
CA LEU A 10 -24.20 17.23 0.58
C LEU A 10 -23.70 15.95 -0.09
N SER A 11 -24.61 15.04 -0.45
CA SER A 11 -24.23 13.78 -1.11
C SER A 11 -23.67 14.02 -2.50
N ILE A 12 -24.21 14.99 -3.27
CA ILE A 12 -23.66 15.39 -4.57
C ILE A 12 -22.23 15.90 -4.40
N VAL A 13 -22.00 16.80 -3.45
CA VAL A 13 -20.65 17.33 -3.16
C VAL A 13 -19.68 16.21 -2.80
N LEU A 14 -20.09 15.28 -1.91
CA LEU A 14 -19.26 14.15 -1.53
C LEU A 14 -18.98 13.21 -2.71
N LEU A 15 -19.97 12.95 -3.57
CA LEU A 15 -19.77 12.14 -4.78
C LEU A 15 -18.80 12.79 -5.75
N THR A 16 -18.91 14.10 -5.97
CA THR A 16 -18.00 14.86 -6.84
C THR A 16 -16.58 14.84 -6.28
N LEU A 17 -16.42 15.05 -4.96
CA LEU A 17 -15.12 14.98 -4.30
C LEU A 17 -14.50 13.59 -4.38
N ALA A 18 -15.29 12.54 -4.12
CA ALA A 18 -14.84 11.16 -4.21
C ALA A 18 -14.43 10.80 -5.65
N GLY A 19 -15.22 11.20 -6.64
CA GLY A 19 -14.88 11.04 -8.06
C GLY A 19 -13.58 11.75 -8.43
N ALA A 20 -13.45 13.03 -8.06
CA ALA A 20 -12.24 13.81 -8.32
C ALA A 20 -11.00 13.19 -7.66
N ALA A 21 -11.10 12.77 -6.40
CA ALA A 21 -10.02 12.11 -5.69
C ALA A 21 -9.64 10.76 -6.33
N PHE A 22 -10.62 9.99 -6.81
CA PHE A 22 -10.39 8.73 -7.52
C PHE A 22 -9.64 8.96 -8.83
N PHE A 23 -10.09 9.88 -9.69
CA PHE A 23 -9.39 10.19 -10.94
C PHE A 23 -7.98 10.74 -10.68
N TRP A 24 -7.81 11.60 -9.67
CA TRP A 24 -6.50 12.09 -9.26
C TRP A 24 -5.56 10.95 -8.82
N ALA A 25 -6.06 9.97 -8.05
CA ALA A 25 -5.27 8.82 -7.61
C ALA A 25 -4.86 7.90 -8.76
N VAL A 26 -5.74 7.72 -9.76
CA VAL A 26 -5.46 6.96 -10.99
C VAL A 26 -4.35 7.63 -11.80
N ASP A 27 -4.39 8.96 -11.97
CA ASP A 27 -3.35 9.70 -12.71
C ASP A 27 -2.02 9.81 -11.95
N ASN A 28 -2.02 9.63 -10.62
CA ASN A 28 -0.85 9.82 -9.76
C ASN A 28 -0.18 8.50 -9.33
N ASP A 29 -0.37 7.42 -10.09
CA ASP A 29 0.27 6.11 -9.88
C ASP A 29 0.18 5.58 -8.42
N GLN A 30 -0.91 5.89 -7.69
CA GLN A 30 -1.09 5.45 -6.29
C GLN A 30 -1.13 3.91 -6.16
N TYR A 31 -1.32 3.21 -7.27
CA TYR A 31 -1.37 1.75 -7.36
C TYR A 31 -0.10 1.12 -7.94
N ASP A 32 0.86 1.90 -8.42
CA ASP A 32 2.11 1.38 -8.99
C ASP A 32 3.09 0.92 -7.91
N ASP A 33 3.01 1.51 -6.71
CA ASP A 33 3.82 1.13 -5.54
C ASP A 33 3.19 -0.02 -4.71
N MET A 34 2.54 -0.97 -5.38
CA MET A 34 2.11 -2.23 -4.74
C MET A 34 3.16 -3.35 -4.85
N ASP A 35 4.25 -3.13 -5.62
CA ASP A 35 5.33 -4.10 -5.79
C ASP A 35 6.38 -4.07 -4.66
N THR A 36 6.63 -2.90 -4.07
CA THR A 36 7.57 -2.71 -2.95
C THR A 36 7.18 -3.45 -1.65
N PRO A 37 5.90 -3.51 -1.21
CA PRO A 37 5.54 -4.16 0.06
C PRO A 37 5.58 -5.70 0.03
N ALA A 38 5.52 -6.34 -1.14
CA ALA A 38 5.48 -7.81 -1.23
C ALA A 38 6.79 -8.47 -0.79
N LEU A 39 7.92 -7.78 -0.92
CA LEU A 39 9.24 -8.29 -0.53
C LEU A 39 9.64 -7.91 0.90
N MET A 40 8.90 -7.02 1.56
CA MET A 40 9.26 -6.48 2.87
C MET A 40 9.21 -7.53 4.00
N PRO A 41 8.19 -8.43 4.06
CA PRO A 41 8.19 -9.51 5.05
C PRO A 41 9.28 -10.57 4.81
N LEU A 42 9.54 -10.94 3.55
CA LEU A 42 10.56 -11.93 3.19
C LEU A 42 11.99 -11.42 3.40
N ALA A 43 12.22 -10.12 3.19
CA ALA A 43 13.52 -9.49 3.44
C ALA A 43 13.81 -9.34 4.95
N ALA A 44 12.78 -9.04 5.76
CA ALA A 44 12.91 -8.95 7.21
C ALA A 44 13.33 -10.29 7.85
N ASP A 45 12.80 -11.42 7.35
CA ASP A 45 13.18 -12.76 7.82
C ASP A 45 14.60 -13.20 7.35
N ALA A 46 15.15 -12.56 6.31
CA ALA A 46 16.48 -12.86 5.80
C ALA A 46 17.61 -12.17 6.59
N GLU A 47 17.33 -11.05 7.25
CA GLU A 47 18.29 -10.35 8.12
C GLU A 47 18.55 -11.09 9.44
N ASP A 48 17.59 -11.89 9.91
CA ASP A 48 17.71 -12.73 11.10
C ASP A 48 18.29 -14.14 10.81
N ALA A 49 18.66 -14.42 9.56
CA ALA A 49 19.29 -15.69 9.21
C ALA A 49 20.70 -15.75 9.84
N PRO A 50 20.99 -16.73 10.72
CA PRO A 50 22.30 -16.85 11.34
C PRO A 50 23.36 -17.04 10.27
N ALA A 51 24.39 -16.19 10.29
CA ALA A 51 25.50 -16.23 9.34
C ALA A 51 26.03 -17.67 9.21
N PRO A 52 26.25 -18.18 7.97
CA PRO A 52 26.65 -19.56 7.77
C PRO A 52 27.95 -19.83 8.53
N ALA A 53 27.90 -20.78 9.47
CA ALA A 53 29.04 -21.20 10.26
C ALA A 53 30.21 -21.52 9.32
N PRO A 54 31.44 -21.07 9.61
CA PRO A 54 32.57 -21.28 8.73
C PRO A 54 32.74 -22.77 8.50
N ARG A 55 32.53 -23.22 7.25
CA ARG A 55 32.86 -24.59 6.84
C ARG A 55 34.35 -24.76 7.06
N ARG A 56 34.70 -25.33 8.21
CA ARG A 56 36.04 -25.83 8.50
C ARG A 56 36.34 -26.86 7.42
N ARG A 57 37.08 -26.44 6.40
CA ARG A 57 37.75 -27.31 5.44
C ARG A 57 38.67 -28.22 6.26
N ALA A 58 38.14 -29.35 6.71
CA ALA A 58 38.95 -30.48 7.14
C ALA A 58 39.44 -31.17 5.85
N GLY A 59 40.44 -30.55 5.24
CA GLY A 59 41.24 -31.13 4.19
C GLY A 59 42.62 -31.48 4.74
N SER A 60 43.15 -32.57 4.15
CA SER A 60 44.47 -33.22 4.31
C SER A 60 44.73 -33.94 5.63
#